data_AF-A0A0D7BNA9-F1
#
_entry.id   AF-A0A0D7BNA9-F1
#
_cell.length_a   1.000
_cell.length_b   1.000
_cell.length_c   1.000
_cell.angle_alpha   90.00
_cell.angle_beta   90.00
_cell.angle_gamma   90.00
#
_symmetry.space_group_name_H-M   'P 1'
#
loop_
_entity.id
_entity.type
_entity.pdbx_description
1 polymer ?
#
loop_
_entity_poly.entity_id
_entity_poly.type
_entity_poly.pdbx_seq_one_letter_code
_entity_poly.pdbx_strand_id
1 'polypeptide(L)'
;MSAAKSEPTVWNVDFISPSSSSSVKSPQTPKRALIILNQPFSLTLLSRLWNKCHLKYCADGGANRLYDTATPQANFIPDAVIGDLDSLRGDARGYYTSKGVSVTQDHDQNSTDLMKCMDAITKRQNGEVSYRGCTPSSIILLGGLAGRLDQTIHTLAYLHKLRKDHTKRVFAVTDDNLGWVLNSGEHLIHIDHNVLGKTCGLLPVGNAGSVLSTSGLEWDLTNRESSFDGLVSTSNHLLPSSPVVLVNTSQPIWWTVELHARITVLYFAGALTAAGVDEETMNIPMKGFYLSQLADILTARHPNVGLEKILATSQWSVDEEMIDNPKGFELVDGAEVAVICPVSGG
;
A
#
# COMPACT_ATOMS: atom_id res chain seq x y z
N MET A 1 29.70 -18.80 27.42
CA MET A 1 29.82 -17.47 26.78
C MET A 1 28.44 -17.10 26.25
N SER A 2 27.77 -16.13 26.88
CA SER A 2 26.49 -15.62 26.39
C SER A 2 26.74 -14.92 25.07
N ALA A 3 26.25 -15.45 23.95
CA ALA A 3 26.22 -14.71 22.70
C ALA A 3 25.43 -13.41 22.97
N ALA A 4 26.03 -12.25 22.70
CA ALA A 4 25.29 -11.00 22.73
C ALA A 4 24.11 -11.13 21.76
N LYS A 5 22.87 -11.10 22.26
CA LYS A 5 21.70 -11.07 21.38
C LYS A 5 21.81 -9.81 20.53
N SER A 6 21.85 -9.98 19.21
CA SER A 6 21.79 -8.86 18.27
C SER A 6 20.46 -8.14 18.48
N GLU A 7 20.47 -6.80 18.44
CA GLU A 7 19.24 -6.02 18.51
C GLU A 7 18.29 -6.39 17.35
N PRO A 8 16.96 -6.37 17.59
CA PRO A 8 16.00 -6.69 16.55
C PRO A 8 16.04 -5.66 15.42
N THR A 9 15.89 -6.12 14.18
CA THR A 9 15.76 -5.22 13.03
C THR A 9 14.40 -4.54 13.05
N VAL A 10 14.39 -3.21 13.17
CA VAL A 10 13.16 -2.40 13.27
C VAL A 10 12.61 -2.00 11.90
N TRP A 11 11.31 -2.21 11.68
CA TRP A 11 10.58 -1.87 10.47
C TRP A 11 9.48 -0.84 10.75
N ASN A 12 9.37 0.16 9.89
CA ASN A 12 8.27 1.11 9.84
C ASN A 12 7.90 1.35 8.37
N VAL A 13 6.63 1.67 8.15
CA VAL A 13 6.02 1.84 6.81
C VAL A 13 5.36 3.21 6.70
N ASP A 14 5.98 4.23 7.31
CA ASP A 14 5.50 5.62 7.36
C ASP A 14 5.34 6.29 5.98
N PHE A 15 5.87 5.66 4.93
CA PHE A 15 5.65 6.05 3.53
C PHE A 15 4.22 5.78 3.03
N ILE A 16 3.43 4.98 3.74
CA ILE A 16 2.02 4.72 3.41
C ILE A 16 1.06 5.62 4.19
N SER A 17 1.51 6.20 5.30
CA SER A 17 0.68 7.04 6.16
C SER A 17 0.26 8.34 5.45
N PRO A 18 -1.00 8.79 5.61
CA PRO A 18 -1.50 10.03 5.00
C PRO A 18 -0.72 11.26 5.46
N SER A 19 -0.69 12.30 4.63
CA SER A 19 0.15 13.49 4.77
C SER A 19 -0.11 14.32 6.05
N SER A 20 -1.27 14.16 6.68
CA SER A 20 -1.69 14.90 7.88
C SER A 20 -1.05 14.42 9.19
N SER A 21 -0.32 13.29 9.19
CA SER A 21 0.30 12.73 10.41
C SER A 21 1.66 13.37 10.80
N SER A 22 2.00 14.54 10.26
CA SER A 22 3.25 15.23 10.60
C SER A 22 3.16 15.99 11.93
N SER A 23 3.23 15.29 13.06
CA SER A 23 3.44 15.90 14.39
C SER A 23 4.66 15.39 15.14
N VAL A 24 5.62 14.76 14.45
CA VAL A 24 6.96 14.54 15.00
C VAL A 24 8.02 14.82 13.93
N LYS A 25 8.79 15.90 14.13
CA LYS A 25 10.03 16.15 13.39
C LYS A 25 11.04 15.07 13.78
N SER A 26 11.04 13.94 13.07
CA SER A 26 12.11 12.95 13.21
C SER A 26 13.37 13.44 12.48
N PRO A 27 14.57 13.02 12.93
CA PRO A 27 15.83 13.44 12.33
C PRO A 27 15.97 12.76 10.95
N GLN A 28 15.97 13.56 9.88
CA GLN A 28 16.11 13.18 8.46
C GLN A 28 15.19 12.01 8.02
N THR A 29 14.05 12.36 7.42
CA THR A 29 13.20 11.39 6.70
C THR A 29 14.05 10.61 5.69
N PRO A 30 13.99 9.27 5.68
CA PRO A 30 14.79 8.46 4.78
C PRO A 30 14.44 8.82 3.33
N LYS A 31 15.47 8.90 2.47
CA LYS A 31 15.25 9.10 1.04
C LYS A 31 14.64 7.84 0.46
N ARG A 32 13.58 8.01 -0.32
CA ARG A 32 12.82 6.90 -0.90
C ARG A 32 12.73 7.02 -2.41
N ALA A 33 12.76 5.89 -3.09
CA ALA A 33 12.45 5.79 -4.51
C ALA A 33 11.15 5.01 -4.71
N LEU A 34 10.33 5.45 -5.65
CA LEU A 34 9.13 4.79 -6.12
C LEU A 34 9.40 4.22 -7.51
N ILE A 35 9.12 2.94 -7.71
CA ILE A 35 9.10 2.30 -9.03
C ILE A 35 7.67 1.86 -9.31
N ILE A 36 7.08 2.40 -10.37
CA ILE A 36 5.70 2.12 -10.79
C ILE A 36 5.74 1.02 -11.84
N LEU A 37 5.12 -0.12 -11.54
CA LEU A 37 5.03 -1.27 -12.44
C LEU A 37 3.75 -1.21 -13.28
N ASN A 38 3.67 -2.04 -14.32
CA ASN A 38 2.52 -2.11 -15.23
C ASN A 38 1.31 -2.85 -14.62
N GLN A 39 0.78 -2.36 -13.51
CA GLN A 39 -0.42 -2.87 -12.85
C GLN A 39 -1.36 -1.73 -12.45
N PRO A 40 -2.69 -1.93 -12.47
CA PRO A 40 -3.63 -0.93 -11.96
C PRO A 40 -3.41 -0.64 -10.47
N PHE A 41 -3.57 0.63 -10.09
CA PHE A 41 -3.57 1.09 -8.70
C PHE A 41 -4.51 2.29 -8.54
N SER A 42 -4.99 2.53 -7.31
CA SER A 42 -5.82 3.69 -6.98
C SER A 42 -5.03 5.01 -6.98
N LEU A 43 -5.72 6.12 -7.26
CA LEU A 43 -5.16 7.47 -7.12
C LEU A 43 -4.76 7.78 -5.67
N THR A 44 -5.51 7.24 -4.71
CA THR A 44 -5.24 7.36 -3.28
C THR A 44 -3.88 6.76 -2.92
N LEU A 45 -3.65 5.50 -3.29
CA LEU A 45 -2.37 4.84 -3.03
C LEU A 45 -1.22 5.57 -3.74
N LEU A 46 -1.42 5.94 -5.01
CA LEU A 46 -0.44 6.74 -5.76
C LEU A 46 -0.08 8.02 -4.99
N SER A 47 -1.07 8.78 -4.53
CA SER A 47 -0.86 10.06 -3.84
C SER A 47 -0.09 9.90 -2.52
N ARG A 48 -0.44 8.88 -1.71
CA ARG A 48 0.28 8.54 -0.48
C ARG A 48 1.77 8.29 -0.77
N LEU A 49 2.06 7.39 -1.72
CA LEU A 49 3.43 7.01 -2.04
C LEU A 49 4.22 8.12 -2.73
N TRP A 50 3.59 8.85 -3.65
CA TRP A 50 4.23 9.89 -4.45
C TRP A 50 4.82 11.00 -3.59
N ASN A 51 4.04 11.48 -2.61
CA ASN A 51 4.42 12.56 -1.70
C ASN A 51 5.53 12.15 -0.73
N LYS A 52 5.66 10.86 -0.44
CA LYS A 52 6.67 10.30 0.48
C LYS A 52 7.93 9.83 -0.23
N CYS A 53 7.93 9.82 -1.56
CA CYS A 53 9.06 9.42 -2.39
C CYS A 53 9.76 10.62 -3.04
N HIS A 54 11.07 10.52 -3.21
CA HIS A 54 11.89 11.60 -3.77
C HIS A 54 12.15 11.35 -5.25
N LEU A 55 12.53 10.11 -5.57
CA LEU A 55 12.77 9.63 -6.93
C LEU A 55 11.57 8.77 -7.37
N LYS A 56 11.06 8.96 -8.59
CA LYS A 56 9.92 8.22 -9.15
C LYS A 56 10.23 7.75 -10.56
N TYR A 57 10.33 6.45 -10.75
CA TYR A 57 10.52 5.83 -12.06
C TYR A 57 9.29 5.03 -12.45
N CYS A 58 8.98 5.03 -13.74
CA CYS A 58 8.03 4.10 -14.33
C CYS A 58 8.78 2.99 -15.07
N ALA A 59 8.45 1.74 -14.76
CA ALA A 59 8.96 0.57 -15.46
C ALA A 59 8.06 0.32 -16.69
N ASP A 60 8.54 0.72 -17.86
CA ASP A 60 7.85 0.65 -19.15
C ASP A 60 6.35 1.01 -19.07
N GLY A 61 5.47 0.01 -19.18
CA GLY A 61 4.01 0.18 -19.12
C GLY A 61 3.47 0.71 -17.79
N GLY A 62 4.29 0.79 -16.74
CA GLY A 62 3.96 1.54 -15.52
C GLY A 62 3.65 3.02 -15.79
N ALA A 63 4.24 3.60 -16.85
CA ALA A 63 3.92 4.96 -17.26
C ALA A 63 2.49 5.07 -17.82
N ASN A 64 1.99 4.04 -18.50
CA ASN A 64 0.60 4.00 -18.93
C ASN A 64 -0.35 4.05 -17.72
N ARG A 65 -0.03 3.27 -16.68
CA ARG A 65 -0.83 3.23 -15.44
C ARG A 65 -0.82 4.57 -14.72
N LEU A 66 0.34 5.20 -14.63
CA LEU A 66 0.45 6.55 -14.08
C LEU A 66 -0.39 7.55 -14.89
N TYR A 67 -0.33 7.48 -16.22
CA TYR A 67 -1.08 8.37 -17.11
C TYR A 67 -2.60 8.20 -16.95
N ASP A 68 -3.06 6.94 -16.91
CA ASP A 68 -4.48 6.59 -16.79
C ASP A 68 -5.05 6.98 -15.42
N THR A 69 -4.32 6.70 -14.34
CA THR A 69 -4.78 6.95 -12.96
C THR A 69 -4.70 8.42 -12.56
N ALA A 70 -3.67 9.15 -13.01
CA ALA A 70 -3.49 10.55 -12.61
C ALA A 70 -4.55 11.48 -13.20
N THR A 71 -5.08 11.18 -14.40
CA THR A 71 -5.81 12.12 -15.28
C THR A 71 -5.03 13.44 -15.53
N PRO A 72 -5.26 14.18 -16.62
CA PRO A 72 -4.42 15.34 -16.97
C PRO A 72 -4.40 16.50 -15.94
N GLN A 73 -5.29 16.49 -14.95
CA GLN A 73 -5.44 17.54 -13.94
C GLN A 73 -4.46 17.39 -12.77
N ALA A 74 -3.94 16.18 -12.50
CA ALA A 74 -2.99 15.96 -11.42
C ALA A 74 -1.55 15.89 -11.94
N ASN A 75 -0.69 16.78 -11.46
CA ASN A 75 0.69 16.99 -11.96
C ASN A 75 1.68 15.89 -11.50
N PHE A 76 1.35 14.62 -11.74
CA PHE A 76 2.21 13.47 -11.43
C PHE A 76 3.21 13.20 -12.57
N ILE A 77 4.39 13.85 -12.48
CA ILE A 77 5.47 13.74 -13.47
C ILE A 77 6.63 12.89 -12.90
N PRO A 78 6.92 11.70 -13.46
CA PRO A 78 8.02 10.86 -12.98
C PRO A 78 9.38 11.43 -13.41
N ASP A 79 10.44 11.03 -12.72
CA ASP A 79 11.80 11.42 -13.07
C ASP A 79 12.30 10.72 -14.35
N ALA A 80 11.84 9.47 -14.59
CA ALA A 80 12.17 8.71 -15.80
C ALA A 80 11.13 7.61 -16.09
N VAL A 81 11.03 7.25 -17.36
CA VAL A 81 10.40 6.01 -17.85
C VAL A 81 11.51 5.13 -18.41
N ILE A 82 11.61 3.89 -17.95
CA ILE A 82 12.72 2.98 -18.27
C ILE A 82 12.17 1.60 -18.58
N GLY A 83 12.64 0.99 -19.67
CA GLY A 83 12.29 -0.38 -20.05
C GLY A 83 12.65 -0.66 -21.50
N ASP A 84 12.26 -1.81 -22.04
CA ASP A 84 12.38 -2.06 -23.49
C ASP A 84 11.37 -1.27 -24.34
N LEU A 85 10.36 -0.68 -23.69
CA LEU A 85 9.31 0.17 -24.26
C LEU A 85 8.34 -0.59 -25.17
N ASP A 86 8.16 -1.90 -24.93
CA ASP A 86 7.22 -2.72 -25.68
C ASP A 86 5.76 -2.53 -25.24
N SER A 87 5.57 -2.07 -24.00
CA SER A 87 4.26 -1.89 -23.38
C SER A 87 3.84 -0.42 -23.34
N LEU A 88 4.78 0.53 -23.36
CA LEU A 88 4.50 1.96 -23.35
C LEU A 88 3.69 2.41 -24.57
N ARG A 89 2.50 2.96 -24.33
CA ARG A 89 1.62 3.50 -25.38
C ARG A 89 2.13 4.85 -25.89
N GLY A 90 1.80 5.16 -27.14
CA GLY A 90 2.23 6.39 -27.81
C GLY A 90 1.71 7.68 -27.16
N ASP A 91 0.49 7.66 -26.61
CA ASP A 91 -0.13 8.79 -25.91
C ASP A 91 0.59 9.12 -24.60
N ALA A 92 0.81 8.13 -23.74
CA ALA A 92 1.56 8.26 -22.50
C ALA A 92 3.01 8.68 -22.77
N ARG A 93 3.67 8.06 -23.76
CA ARG A 93 5.03 8.44 -24.19
C ARG A 93 5.11 9.89 -24.61
N GLY A 94 4.19 10.33 -25.48
CA GLY A 94 4.11 11.70 -25.96
C GLY A 94 3.89 12.70 -24.83
N TYR A 95 2.96 12.39 -23.91
CA TYR A 95 2.68 13.20 -22.74
C TYR A 95 3.93 13.40 -21.85
N TYR A 96 4.56 12.33 -21.40
CA TYR A 96 5.73 12.45 -20.50
C TYR A 96 6.95 13.07 -21.19
N THR A 97 7.17 12.78 -22.48
CA THR A 97 8.22 13.44 -23.27
C THR A 97 7.99 14.95 -23.33
N SER A 98 6.74 15.40 -23.56
CA SER A 98 6.39 16.82 -23.60
C SER A 98 6.61 17.55 -22.26
N LYS A 99 6.61 16.80 -21.16
CA LYS A 99 6.88 17.28 -19.80
C LYS A 99 8.36 17.24 -19.43
N GLY A 100 9.23 16.82 -20.35
CA GLY A 100 10.69 16.75 -20.14
C GLY A 100 11.16 15.50 -19.40
N VAL A 101 10.33 14.46 -19.30
CA VAL A 101 10.71 13.18 -18.67
C VAL A 101 11.67 12.41 -19.58
N SER A 102 12.73 11.86 -19.00
CA SER A 102 13.64 10.96 -19.72
C SER A 102 12.95 9.62 -19.99
N VAL A 103 12.75 9.28 -21.27
CA VAL A 103 12.23 7.98 -21.70
C VAL A 103 13.38 7.17 -22.28
N THR A 104 13.91 6.23 -21.49
CA THR A 104 15.10 5.45 -21.81
C THR A 104 14.72 4.05 -22.26
N GLN A 105 15.09 3.71 -23.50
CA GLN A 105 14.94 2.36 -24.03
C GLN A 105 16.16 1.51 -23.68
N ASP A 106 15.93 0.34 -23.10
CA ASP A 106 16.94 -0.66 -22.79
C ASP A 106 16.57 -1.99 -23.47
N HIS A 107 17.41 -2.39 -24.43
CA HIS A 107 17.19 -3.55 -25.29
C HIS A 107 17.59 -4.89 -24.65
N ASP A 108 18.10 -4.91 -23.42
CA ASP A 108 18.37 -6.18 -22.74
C ASP A 108 17.08 -6.98 -22.52
N GLN A 109 17.10 -8.23 -22.98
CA GLN A 109 15.98 -9.17 -22.89
C GLN A 109 16.15 -10.17 -21.73
N ASN A 110 17.29 -10.15 -21.04
CA ASN A 110 17.56 -11.03 -19.90
C ASN A 110 17.17 -10.40 -18.55
N SER A 111 16.81 -9.12 -18.55
CA SER A 111 16.35 -8.38 -17.37
C SER A 111 14.95 -7.81 -17.57
N THR A 112 14.14 -7.88 -16.53
CA THR A 112 12.80 -7.27 -16.52
C THR A 112 12.88 -5.75 -16.34
N ASP A 113 11.84 -5.00 -16.69
CA ASP A 113 11.82 -3.54 -16.52
C ASP A 113 12.00 -3.08 -15.07
N LEU A 114 11.52 -3.88 -14.11
CA LEU A 114 11.81 -3.66 -12.69
C LEU A 114 13.33 -3.67 -12.41
N MET A 115 14.06 -4.65 -12.96
CA MET A 115 15.52 -4.75 -12.79
C MET A 115 16.23 -3.56 -13.46
N LYS A 116 15.78 -3.17 -14.67
CA LYS A 116 16.31 -2.00 -15.38
C LYS A 116 16.15 -0.71 -14.57
N CYS A 117 14.99 -0.50 -13.93
CA CYS A 117 14.78 0.62 -13.01
C CYS A 117 15.71 0.57 -11.79
N MET A 118 15.89 -0.61 -11.18
CA MET A 118 16.79 -0.79 -10.03
C MET A 118 18.24 -0.51 -10.39
N ASP A 119 18.68 -0.94 -11.57
CA ASP A 119 20.01 -0.67 -12.10
C ASP A 119 20.20 0.83 -12.36
N ALA A 120 19.20 1.51 -12.92
CA ALA A 120 19.24 2.96 -13.10
C ALA A 120 19.35 3.72 -11.76
N ILE A 121 18.66 3.26 -10.70
CA ILE A 121 18.83 3.79 -9.35
C ILE A 121 20.27 3.56 -8.89
N THR A 122 20.80 2.35 -9.02
CA THR A 122 22.16 1.99 -8.57
C THR A 122 23.24 2.79 -9.31
N LYS A 123 23.16 2.92 -10.63
CA LYS A 123 24.08 3.74 -11.45
C LYS A 123 24.06 5.21 -11.02
N ARG A 124 22.88 5.76 -10.72
CA ARG A 124 22.73 7.11 -10.18
C ARG A 124 23.39 7.25 -8.80
N GLN A 125 23.34 6.22 -7.96
CA GLN A 125 23.99 6.21 -6.65
C GLN A 125 25.52 6.22 -6.75
N ASN A 126 26.08 5.47 -7.71
CA ASN A 126 27.52 5.36 -7.92
C ASN A 126 28.16 6.62 -8.53
N GLY A 127 27.38 7.65 -8.84
CA GLY A 127 27.87 8.86 -9.50
C GLY A 127 28.18 8.68 -10.99
N GLU A 128 27.81 7.53 -11.57
CA GLU A 128 27.93 7.27 -13.01
C GLU A 128 26.98 8.16 -13.83
N VAL A 129 25.96 8.73 -13.18
CA VAL A 129 25.05 9.73 -13.74
C VAL A 129 25.08 10.99 -12.87
N SER A 130 25.33 12.15 -13.47
CA SER A 130 25.52 13.45 -12.82
C SER A 130 24.21 14.03 -12.25
N TYR A 131 23.71 13.46 -11.16
CA TYR A 131 22.68 14.09 -10.33
C TYR A 131 23.13 14.16 -8.87
N ARG A 132 23.23 15.39 -8.33
CA ARG A 132 23.55 15.61 -6.91
C ARG A 132 22.43 15.03 -6.04
N GLY A 133 22.71 13.97 -5.28
CA GLY A 133 21.78 13.48 -4.27
C GLY A 133 22.22 12.23 -3.52
N CYS A 134 22.08 12.23 -2.20
CA CYS A 134 22.23 11.06 -1.31
C CYS A 134 21.31 9.89 -1.72
N THR A 135 21.76 8.65 -1.47
CA THR A 135 21.17 7.39 -1.91
C THR A 135 19.82 7.08 -1.22
N PRO A 136 18.79 6.62 -1.96
CA PRO A 136 17.56 6.15 -1.31
C PRO A 136 17.83 4.88 -0.51
N SER A 137 17.51 4.90 0.78
CA SER A 137 17.61 3.74 1.69
C SER A 137 16.37 2.86 1.62
N SER A 138 15.27 3.34 1.01
CA SER A 138 14.04 2.57 0.80
C SER A 138 13.59 2.66 -0.66
N ILE A 139 13.18 1.52 -1.22
CA ILE A 139 12.63 1.40 -2.56
C ILE A 139 11.23 0.80 -2.42
N ILE A 140 10.26 1.48 -2.99
CA ILE A 140 8.86 1.10 -2.97
C ILE A 140 8.47 0.72 -4.40
N LEU A 141 8.01 -0.51 -4.58
CA LEU A 141 7.39 -0.96 -5.83
C LEU A 141 5.89 -0.76 -5.71
N LEU A 142 5.32 0.03 -6.62
CA LEU A 142 3.87 0.14 -6.79
C LEU A 142 3.42 -0.85 -7.84
N GLY A 143 2.75 -1.90 -7.39
CA GLY A 143 2.42 -3.12 -8.14
C GLY A 143 3.35 -4.29 -7.82
N GLY A 144 3.22 -5.35 -8.60
CA GLY A 144 4.07 -6.55 -8.55
C GLY A 144 3.54 -7.68 -7.67
N LEU A 145 2.51 -7.44 -6.85
CA LEU A 145 1.86 -8.48 -6.03
C LEU A 145 0.52 -8.98 -6.58
N ALA A 146 0.09 -8.51 -7.75
CA ALA A 146 -1.16 -8.90 -8.39
C ALA A 146 -0.96 -9.21 -9.89
N GLY A 147 -2.04 -9.49 -10.62
CA GLY A 147 -2.02 -9.65 -12.08
C GLY A 147 -1.45 -11.00 -12.54
N ARG A 148 -0.52 -10.96 -13.51
CA ARG A 148 0.12 -12.17 -14.07
C ARG A 148 0.93 -12.89 -12.99
N LEU A 149 0.56 -14.13 -12.70
CA LEU A 149 1.19 -14.94 -11.64
C LEU A 149 2.70 -15.07 -11.84
N ASP A 150 3.18 -15.29 -13.06
CA ASP A 150 4.61 -15.40 -13.36
C ASP A 150 5.39 -14.12 -13.01
N GLN A 151 4.79 -12.95 -13.26
CA GLN A 151 5.35 -11.66 -12.88
C GLN A 151 5.32 -11.45 -11.37
N THR A 152 4.24 -11.88 -10.69
CA THR A 152 4.17 -11.86 -9.22
C THR A 152 5.28 -12.71 -8.60
N ILE A 153 5.45 -13.94 -9.08
CA ILE A 153 6.53 -14.84 -8.63
C ILE A 153 7.91 -14.23 -8.91
N HIS A 154 8.11 -13.58 -10.05
CA HIS A 154 9.34 -12.86 -10.35
C HIS A 154 9.61 -11.72 -9.36
N THR A 155 8.61 -10.89 -9.04
CA THR A 155 8.74 -9.85 -8.02
C THR A 155 9.12 -10.44 -6.66
N LEU A 156 8.48 -11.54 -6.23
CA LEU A 156 8.82 -12.22 -4.98
C LEU A 156 10.27 -12.76 -5.01
N ALA A 157 10.68 -13.41 -6.10
CA ALA A 157 12.03 -13.95 -6.24
C ALA A 157 13.08 -12.83 -6.22
N TYR A 158 12.80 -11.70 -6.88
CA TYR A 158 13.74 -10.59 -6.97
C TYR A 158 13.86 -9.82 -5.65
N LEU A 159 12.76 -9.54 -4.95
CA LEU A 159 12.81 -8.94 -3.61
C LEU A 159 13.52 -9.85 -2.61
N HIS A 160 13.28 -11.16 -2.72
CA HIS A 160 14.04 -12.14 -1.97
C HIS A 160 15.54 -11.99 -2.29
N LYS A 161 15.97 -11.92 -3.55
CA LYS A 161 17.39 -11.67 -3.89
C LYS A 161 17.94 -10.36 -3.30
N LEU A 162 17.18 -9.27 -3.40
CA LEU A 162 17.58 -7.93 -2.96
C LEU A 162 17.76 -7.81 -1.44
N ARG A 163 17.09 -8.65 -0.64
CA ARG A 163 17.20 -8.67 0.83
C ARG A 163 18.63 -8.80 1.37
N LYS A 164 19.55 -9.31 0.54
CA LYS A 164 20.97 -9.51 0.87
C LYS A 164 21.76 -8.20 0.91
N ASP A 165 21.26 -7.16 0.24
CA ASP A 165 21.81 -5.81 0.33
C ASP A 165 21.19 -5.09 1.53
N HIS A 166 21.89 -5.11 2.66
CA HIS A 166 21.43 -4.47 3.90
C HIS A 166 21.39 -2.92 3.83
N THR A 167 21.91 -2.32 2.75
CA THR A 167 21.86 -0.86 2.56
C THR A 167 20.50 -0.37 2.03
N LYS A 168 19.66 -1.29 1.54
CA LYS A 168 18.36 -0.96 0.94
C LYS A 168 17.24 -1.80 1.55
N ARG A 169 16.12 -1.15 1.84
CA ARG A 169 14.85 -1.82 2.18
C ARG A 169 13.94 -1.77 0.97
N VAL A 170 13.39 -2.89 0.56
CA VAL A 170 12.54 -2.98 -0.64
C VAL A 170 11.17 -3.49 -0.23
N PHE A 171 10.14 -2.75 -0.61
CA PHE A 171 8.74 -3.04 -0.31
C PHE A 171 7.98 -3.16 -1.62
N ALA A 172 7.02 -4.07 -1.70
CA ALA A 172 6.04 -4.13 -2.78
C ALA A 172 4.65 -3.79 -2.23
N VAL A 173 3.93 -2.95 -2.95
CA VAL A 173 2.68 -2.34 -2.50
C VAL A 173 1.65 -2.39 -3.61
N THR A 174 0.45 -2.81 -3.29
CA THR A 174 -0.75 -2.78 -4.12
C THR A 174 -1.87 -2.13 -3.32
N ASP A 175 -3.04 -1.90 -3.92
CA ASP A 175 -4.19 -1.38 -3.15
C ASP A 175 -4.55 -2.32 -1.99
N ASP A 176 -4.39 -3.63 -2.16
CA ASP A 176 -4.82 -4.61 -1.16
C ASP A 176 -3.70 -5.00 -0.18
N ASN A 177 -2.45 -5.00 -0.63
CA ASN A 177 -1.35 -5.64 0.09
C ASN A 177 -0.08 -4.79 0.12
N LEU A 178 0.59 -4.81 1.27
CA LEU A 178 1.97 -4.39 1.47
C LEU A 178 2.81 -5.60 1.90
N GLY A 179 3.95 -5.82 1.25
CA GLY A 179 4.83 -6.95 1.57
C GLY A 179 6.31 -6.66 1.41
N TRP A 180 7.12 -7.34 2.23
CA TRP A 180 8.58 -7.32 2.16
C TRP A 180 9.19 -8.57 2.80
N VAL A 181 10.50 -8.73 2.65
CA VAL A 181 11.23 -9.90 3.16
C VAL A 181 11.92 -9.56 4.48
N LEU A 182 11.68 -10.39 5.49
CA LEU A 182 12.42 -10.44 6.74
C LEU A 182 13.59 -11.42 6.56
N ASN A 183 14.79 -11.05 7.03
CA ASN A 183 15.95 -11.96 7.03
C ASN A 183 15.87 -12.91 8.24
N SER A 184 16.85 -13.80 8.41
CA SER A 184 16.93 -14.56 9.67
C SER A 184 17.24 -13.64 10.85
N GLY A 185 16.58 -13.87 11.98
CA GLY A 185 16.75 -13.11 13.21
C GLY A 185 15.44 -12.53 13.75
N GLU A 186 15.58 -11.62 14.71
CA GLU A 186 14.47 -10.93 15.37
C GLU A 186 14.13 -9.62 14.64
N HIS A 187 12.84 -9.38 14.48
CA HIS A 187 12.27 -8.23 13.79
C HIS A 187 11.19 -7.59 14.66
N LEU A 188 11.21 -6.26 14.75
CA LEU A 188 10.17 -5.45 15.38
C LEU A 188 9.48 -4.64 14.29
N ILE A 189 8.20 -4.91 14.04
CA ILE A 189 7.40 -4.25 12.99
C ILE A 189 6.42 -3.30 13.66
N HIS A 190 6.54 -2.00 13.40
CA HIS A 190 5.58 -1.01 13.87
C HIS A 190 4.30 -1.04 13.03
N ILE A 191 3.16 -1.04 13.70
CA ILE A 191 1.82 -1.13 13.12
C ILE A 191 1.09 0.19 13.28
N ASP A 192 0.70 0.78 12.14
CA ASP A 192 -0.20 1.94 12.08
C ASP A 192 -1.59 1.46 11.62
N HIS A 193 -2.48 1.21 12.59
CA HIS A 193 -3.85 0.73 12.35
C HIS A 193 -4.75 1.75 11.64
N ASN A 194 -4.25 2.96 11.35
CA ASN A 194 -4.97 3.91 10.49
C ASN A 194 -4.84 3.57 9.00
N VAL A 195 -3.86 2.76 8.63
CA VAL A 195 -3.53 2.42 7.23
C VAL A 195 -3.36 0.93 6.99
N LEU A 196 -2.90 0.17 8.00
CA LEU A 196 -2.71 -1.27 7.90
C LEU A 196 -3.99 -2.00 8.29
N GLY A 197 -4.41 -2.91 7.40
CA GLY A 197 -5.57 -3.76 7.57
C GLY A 197 -5.37 -4.80 8.67
N LYS A 198 -6.47 -5.43 9.03
CA LYS A 198 -6.46 -6.46 10.07
C LYS A 198 -5.60 -7.65 9.62
N THR A 199 -5.69 -8.03 8.36
CA THR A 199 -5.15 -9.30 7.87
C THR A 199 -3.66 -9.20 7.57
N CYS A 200 -2.90 -10.21 7.98
CA CYS A 200 -1.47 -10.33 7.69
C CYS A 200 -1.05 -11.78 7.48
N GLY A 201 0.19 -11.98 7.05
CA GLY A 201 0.73 -13.31 6.85
C GLY A 201 2.25 -13.39 6.81
N LEU A 202 2.75 -14.59 7.12
CA LEU A 202 4.16 -14.97 7.09
C LEU A 202 4.34 -16.14 6.11
N LEU A 203 4.95 -15.87 4.96
CA LEU A 203 5.00 -16.79 3.82
C LEU A 203 6.42 -17.36 3.62
N PRO A 204 6.62 -18.69 3.63
CA PRO A 204 7.93 -19.33 3.46
C PRO A 204 8.38 -19.42 2.00
N VAL A 205 8.40 -18.28 1.30
CA VAL A 205 8.79 -18.19 -0.12
C VAL A 205 10.30 -17.99 -0.28
N GLY A 206 10.91 -18.83 -1.12
CA GLY A 206 12.33 -18.73 -1.48
C GLY A 206 13.29 -19.51 -0.58
N ASN A 207 12.78 -20.41 0.26
CA ASN A 207 13.55 -21.35 1.08
C ASN A 207 12.76 -22.64 1.32
N ALA A 208 13.41 -23.66 1.88
CA ALA A 208 12.76 -24.94 2.19
C ALA A 208 11.78 -24.87 3.39
N GLY A 209 11.94 -23.84 4.24
CA GLY A 209 11.13 -23.61 5.43
C GLY A 209 11.87 -22.76 6.46
N SER A 210 11.13 -22.27 7.45
CA SER A 210 11.64 -21.49 8.58
C SER A 210 10.98 -21.91 9.89
N VAL A 211 11.68 -21.72 11.01
CA VAL A 211 11.09 -21.83 12.36
C VAL A 211 10.71 -20.43 12.80
N LEU A 212 9.44 -20.24 13.14
CA LEU A 212 8.83 -18.97 13.49
C LEU A 212 8.43 -18.91 14.97
N SER A 213 8.72 -17.77 15.58
CA SER A 213 8.13 -17.33 16.84
C SER A 213 7.63 -15.90 16.69
N THR A 214 6.40 -15.61 17.10
CA THR A 214 5.81 -14.27 16.95
C THR A 214 5.21 -13.79 18.27
N SER A 215 5.05 -12.47 18.39
CA SER A 215 4.24 -11.85 19.42
C SER A 215 3.49 -10.64 18.86
N GLY A 216 2.23 -10.45 19.25
CA GLY A 216 1.41 -9.31 18.83
C GLY A 216 0.45 -9.63 17.69
N LEU A 217 0.29 -10.91 17.34
CA LEU A 217 -0.69 -11.41 16.39
C LEU A 217 -1.82 -12.17 17.13
N GLU A 218 -3.00 -12.27 16.50
CA GLU A 218 -4.11 -13.08 17.02
C GLU A 218 -3.71 -14.55 17.17
N TRP A 219 -3.00 -15.08 16.17
CA TRP A 219 -2.47 -16.43 16.18
C TRP A 219 -0.95 -16.40 16.25
N ASP A 220 -0.44 -16.11 17.45
CA ASP A 220 1.00 -16.13 17.71
C ASP A 220 1.61 -17.53 17.61
N LEU A 221 2.83 -17.61 17.09
CA LEU A 221 3.58 -18.85 16.91
C LEU A 221 4.68 -18.96 17.98
N THR A 222 4.92 -20.18 18.47
CA THR A 222 6.04 -20.49 19.37
C THR A 222 6.86 -21.64 18.80
N ASN A 223 8.04 -21.33 18.25
CA ASN A 223 8.99 -22.28 17.64
C ASN A 223 8.31 -23.26 16.65
N ARG A 224 7.48 -22.73 15.75
CA ARG A 224 6.71 -23.53 14.78
C ARG A 224 7.41 -23.57 13.44
N GLU A 225 7.53 -24.75 12.85
CA GLU A 225 8.00 -24.90 11.47
C GLU A 225 6.95 -24.34 10.49
N SER A 226 7.42 -23.59 9.50
CA SER A 226 6.64 -22.98 8.42
C SER A 226 7.28 -23.33 7.09
N SER A 227 6.52 -23.93 6.18
CA SER A 227 6.97 -24.36 4.85
C SER A 227 5.77 -24.49 3.92
N PHE A 228 6.02 -24.56 2.61
CA PHE A 228 4.95 -24.79 1.62
C PHE A 228 4.25 -26.14 1.78
N ASP A 229 4.95 -27.15 2.31
CA ASP A 229 4.40 -28.49 2.57
C ASP A 229 3.66 -28.57 3.92
N GLY A 230 3.71 -27.51 4.73
CA GLY A 230 3.21 -27.50 6.10
C GLY A 230 2.46 -26.22 6.43
N LEU A 231 2.79 -25.62 7.57
CA LEU A 231 2.17 -24.39 8.02
C LEU A 231 2.60 -23.22 7.11
N VAL A 232 1.63 -22.53 6.55
CA VAL A 232 1.80 -21.17 6.04
C VAL A 232 0.86 -20.27 6.84
N SER A 233 1.40 -19.30 7.57
CA SER A 233 0.58 -18.39 8.37
C SER A 233 -0.10 -17.37 7.45
N THR A 234 -1.21 -17.78 6.86
CA THR A 234 -2.10 -16.92 6.06
C THR A 234 -3.35 -16.58 6.86
N SER A 235 -3.97 -15.44 6.55
CA SER A 235 -5.15 -14.94 7.27
C SER A 235 -4.93 -14.77 8.77
N ASN A 236 -3.70 -14.43 9.18
CA ASN A 236 -3.42 -14.05 10.57
C ASN A 236 -3.93 -12.63 10.80
N HIS A 237 -4.10 -12.20 12.04
CA HIS A 237 -4.61 -10.87 12.34
C HIS A 237 -3.64 -10.06 13.21
N LEU A 238 -3.50 -8.79 12.88
CA LEU A 238 -2.94 -7.79 13.78
C LEU A 238 -3.91 -7.59 14.95
N LEU A 239 -3.37 -7.52 16.17
CA LEU A 239 -4.17 -7.17 17.34
C LEU A 239 -4.45 -5.67 17.35
N PRO A 240 -5.72 -5.21 17.46
CA PRO A 240 -6.05 -3.78 17.43
C PRO A 240 -5.39 -2.94 18.53
N SER A 241 -5.10 -3.56 19.68
CA SER A 241 -4.45 -2.93 20.82
C SER A 241 -2.92 -2.90 20.73
N SER A 242 -2.31 -3.66 19.80
CA SER A 242 -0.86 -3.77 19.70
C SER A 242 -0.31 -2.82 18.62
N PRO A 243 0.60 -1.88 18.97
CA PRO A 243 1.26 -1.02 17.99
C PRO A 243 2.50 -1.68 17.36
N VAL A 244 2.83 -2.91 17.76
CA VAL A 244 4.02 -3.62 17.31
C VAL A 244 3.75 -5.12 17.11
N VAL A 245 4.45 -5.72 16.16
CA VAL A 245 4.56 -7.17 15.98
C VAL A 245 6.03 -7.57 16.08
N LEU A 246 6.32 -8.56 16.91
CA LEU A 246 7.62 -9.21 16.97
C LEU A 246 7.59 -10.48 16.12
N VAL A 247 8.60 -10.64 15.25
CA VAL A 247 8.80 -11.85 14.46
C VAL A 247 10.24 -12.30 14.63
N ASN A 248 10.45 -13.52 15.10
CA ASN A 248 11.73 -14.20 15.06
C ASN A 248 11.65 -15.34 14.05
N THR A 249 12.61 -15.41 13.14
CA THR A 249 12.61 -16.39 12.04
C THR A 249 14.00 -16.99 11.81
N SER A 250 14.09 -18.31 11.67
CA SER A 250 15.38 -19.00 11.46
C SER A 250 15.90 -18.91 10.02
N GLN A 251 15.02 -18.64 9.05
CA GLN A 251 15.33 -18.39 7.64
C GLN A 251 14.57 -17.16 7.14
N PRO A 252 14.91 -16.59 5.97
CA PRO A 252 14.16 -15.46 5.42
C PRO A 252 12.67 -15.81 5.24
N ILE A 253 11.77 -14.88 5.60
CA ILE A 253 10.33 -15.09 5.50
C ILE A 253 9.69 -13.84 4.89
N TRP A 254 8.67 -14.02 4.05
CA TRP A 254 7.87 -12.90 3.57
C TRP A 254 6.88 -12.46 4.63
N TRP A 255 6.91 -11.18 4.97
CA TRP A 255 5.84 -10.53 5.70
C TRP A 255 4.88 -9.87 4.71
N THR A 256 3.59 -10.07 4.94
CA THR A 256 2.51 -9.44 4.17
C THR A 256 1.47 -8.88 5.14
N VAL A 257 0.90 -7.74 4.79
CA VAL A 257 -0.15 -7.09 5.55
C VAL A 257 -1.11 -6.40 4.59
N GLU A 258 -2.40 -6.50 4.90
CA GLU A 258 -3.48 -5.85 4.19
C GLU A 258 -3.35 -4.31 4.32
N LEU A 259 -3.80 -3.58 3.30
CA LEU A 259 -4.02 -2.14 3.38
C LEU A 259 -5.51 -1.83 3.36
N HIS A 260 -5.90 -0.75 4.04
CA HIS A 260 -7.26 -0.23 3.96
C HIS A 260 -7.26 1.29 3.78
N ALA A 261 -8.40 1.77 3.30
CA ALA A 261 -8.79 3.17 3.35
C ALA A 261 -9.65 3.41 4.59
N ARG A 262 -9.74 4.66 5.03
CA ARG A 262 -10.53 5.07 6.18
C ARG A 262 -11.47 6.20 5.76
N ILE A 263 -12.76 6.08 6.08
CA ILE A 263 -13.77 7.12 5.81
C ILE A 263 -14.46 7.53 7.10
N THR A 264 -14.93 8.76 7.15
CA THR A 264 -15.79 9.27 8.23
C THR A 264 -17.22 9.29 7.74
N VAL A 265 -18.15 8.78 8.54
CA VAL A 265 -19.59 8.84 8.27
C VAL A 265 -20.22 9.82 9.24
N LEU A 266 -20.94 10.80 8.70
CA LEU A 266 -21.62 11.86 9.45
C LEU A 266 -23.13 11.60 9.44
N TYR A 267 -23.73 11.64 10.62
CA TYR A 267 -25.14 11.39 10.83
C TYR A 267 -25.89 12.64 11.22
N PHE A 268 -27.00 12.91 10.54
CA PHE A 268 -27.86 14.07 10.82
C PHE A 268 -29.30 13.64 11.12
N ALA A 269 -30.03 14.48 11.85
CA ALA A 269 -31.47 14.36 12.10
C ALA A 269 -31.92 12.94 12.51
N GLY A 270 -32.75 12.29 11.69
CA GLY A 270 -33.26 10.94 11.96
C GLY A 270 -32.15 9.90 12.05
N ALA A 271 -31.12 10.00 11.21
CA ALA A 271 -29.98 9.07 11.21
C ALA A 271 -29.14 9.23 12.48
N LEU A 272 -28.90 10.46 12.94
CA LEU A 272 -28.26 10.74 14.24
C LEU A 272 -29.04 10.11 15.38
N THR A 273 -30.36 10.31 15.40
CA THR A 273 -31.24 9.76 16.44
C THR A 273 -31.20 8.22 16.47
N ALA A 274 -31.12 7.59 15.30
CA ALA A 274 -31.07 6.13 15.18
C ALA A 274 -29.68 5.55 15.52
N ALA A 275 -28.61 6.11 14.96
CA ALA A 275 -27.23 5.64 15.20
C ALA A 275 -26.75 5.96 16.62
N GLY A 276 -27.28 7.01 17.25
CA GLY A 276 -26.87 7.45 18.59
C GLY A 276 -25.49 8.13 18.63
N VAL A 277 -24.89 8.36 17.48
CA VAL A 277 -23.61 9.06 17.26
C VAL A 277 -23.77 10.03 16.09
N ASP A 278 -23.10 11.17 16.16
CA ASP A 278 -23.05 12.20 15.12
C ASP A 278 -21.99 11.93 14.06
N GLU A 279 -20.92 11.25 14.44
CA GLU A 279 -19.93 10.74 13.52
C GLU A 279 -19.40 9.37 13.94
N GLU A 280 -18.92 8.60 12.97
CA GLU A 280 -18.07 7.45 13.21
C GLU A 280 -17.06 7.25 12.09
N THR A 281 -15.95 6.58 12.38
CA THR A 281 -15.00 6.19 11.34
C THR A 281 -15.08 4.71 11.01
N MET A 282 -14.75 4.37 9.77
CA MET A 282 -14.68 2.98 9.34
C MET A 282 -13.60 2.72 8.32
N ASN A 283 -13.12 1.48 8.36
CA ASN A 283 -12.17 0.98 7.39
C ASN A 283 -12.93 0.36 6.21
N ILE A 284 -12.52 0.72 5.00
CA ILE A 284 -13.03 0.18 3.74
C ILE A 284 -11.85 -0.32 2.90
N PRO A 285 -12.06 -1.23 1.93
CA PRO A 285 -11.03 -1.55 0.96
C PRO A 285 -10.45 -0.29 0.30
N MET A 286 -9.14 -0.28 0.02
CA MET A 286 -8.48 0.84 -0.66
C MET A 286 -9.05 1.16 -2.04
N LYS A 287 -9.72 0.18 -2.66
CA LYS A 287 -10.31 0.26 -4.00
C LYS A 287 -11.54 -0.64 -4.09
N GLY A 288 -12.48 -0.28 -4.94
CA GLY A 288 -13.64 -1.09 -5.30
C GLY A 288 -14.77 -1.07 -4.28
N PHE A 289 -14.76 -0.11 -3.35
CA PHE A 289 -15.82 0.09 -2.38
C PHE A 289 -16.73 1.25 -2.81
N TYR A 290 -17.96 0.94 -3.22
CA TYR A 290 -18.91 1.93 -3.72
C TYR A 290 -19.85 2.39 -2.61
N LEU A 291 -20.28 3.65 -2.68
CA LEU A 291 -21.18 4.28 -1.71
C LEU A 291 -22.47 3.48 -1.49
N SER A 292 -23.00 2.85 -2.54
CA SER A 292 -24.17 1.95 -2.42
C SER A 292 -23.99 0.77 -1.46
N GLN A 293 -22.75 0.31 -1.21
CA GLN A 293 -22.44 -0.77 -0.29
C GLN A 293 -22.37 -0.29 1.17
N LEU A 294 -22.25 1.02 1.40
CA LEU A 294 -22.10 1.60 2.73
C LEU A 294 -23.35 1.36 3.59
N ALA A 295 -24.54 1.49 3.01
CA ALA A 295 -25.81 1.37 3.74
C ALA A 295 -25.95 0.04 4.49
N ASP A 296 -25.56 -1.07 3.85
CA ASP A 296 -25.62 -2.41 4.43
C ASP A 296 -24.65 -2.54 5.63
N ILE A 297 -23.46 -1.96 5.52
CA ILE A 297 -22.47 -1.99 6.60
C ILE A 297 -22.93 -1.15 7.79
N LEU A 298 -23.47 0.04 7.55
CA LEU A 298 -24.00 0.88 8.63
C LEU A 298 -25.17 0.21 9.35
N THR A 299 -26.05 -0.44 8.59
CA THR A 299 -27.18 -1.20 9.15
C THR A 299 -26.70 -2.39 10.00
N ALA A 300 -25.67 -3.12 9.53
CA ALA A 300 -25.09 -4.23 10.29
C ALA A 300 -24.38 -3.76 11.57
N ARG A 301 -23.80 -2.56 11.55
CA ARG A 301 -23.11 -1.95 12.69
C ARG A 301 -24.05 -1.40 13.75
N HIS A 302 -25.19 -0.88 13.34
CA HIS A 302 -26.24 -0.34 14.20
C HIS A 302 -27.51 -1.22 14.11
N PRO A 303 -27.47 -2.47 14.60
CA PRO A 303 -28.59 -3.39 14.46
C PRO A 303 -29.79 -2.94 15.32
N ASN A 304 -31.00 -3.17 14.81
CA ASN A 304 -32.27 -2.97 15.53
C ASN A 304 -32.63 -1.52 15.92
N VAL A 305 -31.98 -0.50 15.35
CA VAL A 305 -32.29 0.92 15.62
C VAL A 305 -33.12 1.61 14.53
N GLY A 306 -33.54 0.86 13.50
CA GLY A 306 -34.33 1.39 12.38
C GLY A 306 -33.53 2.20 11.35
N LEU A 307 -32.19 2.22 11.46
CA LEU A 307 -31.30 2.95 10.56
C LEU A 307 -31.48 2.54 9.09
N GLU A 308 -31.70 1.24 8.81
CA GLU A 308 -32.04 0.70 7.48
C GLU A 308 -33.12 1.52 6.75
N LYS A 309 -34.24 1.78 7.44
CA LYS A 309 -35.39 2.48 6.84
C LYS A 309 -35.06 3.94 6.56
N ILE A 310 -34.26 4.56 7.42
CA ILE A 310 -33.81 5.94 7.23
C ILE A 310 -32.89 5.99 6.01
N LEU A 311 -31.84 5.16 5.97
CA LEU A 311 -30.88 5.08 4.86
C LEU A 311 -31.55 4.83 3.51
N ALA A 312 -32.61 4.01 3.47
CA ALA A 312 -33.37 3.74 2.24
C ALA A 312 -34.08 4.98 1.65
N THR A 313 -34.32 6.01 2.47
CA THR A 313 -34.98 7.27 2.07
C THR A 313 -34.04 8.47 2.08
N SER A 314 -32.83 8.31 2.61
CA SER A 314 -31.81 9.36 2.67
C SER A 314 -31.09 9.53 1.34
N GLN A 315 -30.59 10.74 1.13
CA GLN A 315 -29.57 11.03 0.14
C GLN A 315 -28.19 10.97 0.78
N TRP A 316 -27.15 11.01 -0.05
CA TRP A 316 -25.77 10.99 0.40
C TRP A 316 -25.05 12.24 -0.08
N SER A 317 -24.20 12.78 0.77
CA SER A 317 -23.16 13.72 0.38
C SER A 317 -21.81 13.12 0.68
N VAL A 318 -20.83 13.33 -0.20
CA VAL A 318 -19.42 12.98 0.02
C VAL A 318 -18.59 14.23 -0.15
N ASP A 319 -17.77 14.57 0.84
CA ASP A 319 -16.92 15.77 0.87
C ASP A 319 -17.69 17.05 0.51
N GLU A 320 -18.86 17.23 1.15
CA GLU A 320 -19.80 18.35 0.94
C GLU A 320 -20.52 18.39 -0.43
N GLU A 321 -20.29 17.42 -1.31
CA GLU A 321 -20.99 17.32 -2.60
C GLU A 321 -22.11 16.27 -2.56
N MET A 322 -23.30 16.59 -3.10
CA MET A 322 -24.43 15.65 -3.16
C MET A 322 -24.21 14.59 -4.24
N ILE A 323 -24.47 13.33 -3.93
CA ILE A 323 -24.23 12.20 -4.83
C ILE A 323 -25.55 11.63 -5.36
N ASP A 324 -25.81 11.86 -6.65
CA ASP A 324 -27.01 11.38 -7.34
C ASP A 324 -26.98 9.87 -7.67
N ASN A 325 -25.79 9.30 -7.89
CA ASN A 325 -25.62 7.89 -8.26
C ASN A 325 -24.68 7.14 -7.31
N PRO A 326 -25.16 6.71 -6.13
CA PRO A 326 -24.35 5.95 -5.16
C PRO A 326 -23.75 4.64 -5.70
N LYS A 327 -24.34 4.03 -6.73
CA LYS A 327 -23.82 2.79 -7.33
C LYS A 327 -22.58 3.02 -8.18
N GLY A 328 -22.44 4.20 -8.77
CA GLY A 328 -21.30 4.57 -9.60
C GLY A 328 -20.23 5.37 -8.86
N PHE A 329 -20.44 5.68 -7.58
CA PHE A 329 -19.53 6.50 -6.79
C PHE A 329 -18.65 5.62 -5.89
N GLU A 330 -17.37 5.51 -6.25
CA GLU A 330 -16.36 4.81 -5.45
C GLU A 330 -15.89 5.71 -4.30
N LEU A 331 -15.94 5.20 -3.08
CA LEU A 331 -15.44 5.91 -1.90
C LEU A 331 -13.92 5.78 -1.83
N VAL A 332 -13.28 6.89 -1.48
CA VAL A 332 -11.82 6.99 -1.36
C VAL A 332 -11.42 7.19 0.09
N ASP A 333 -10.16 6.90 0.40
CA ASP A 333 -9.58 7.21 1.70
C ASP A 333 -9.69 8.69 2.07
N GLY A 334 -10.05 8.94 3.32
CA GLY A 334 -10.27 10.27 3.87
C GLY A 334 -11.64 10.86 3.58
N ALA A 335 -12.49 10.21 2.78
CA ALA A 335 -13.80 10.75 2.43
C ALA A 335 -14.70 10.94 3.66
N GLU A 336 -15.39 12.08 3.70
CA GLU A 336 -16.44 12.39 4.66
C GLU A 336 -17.81 12.16 4.01
N VAL A 337 -18.54 11.18 4.51
CA VAL A 337 -19.81 10.73 3.94
C VAL A 337 -20.96 11.11 4.86
N ALA A 338 -21.79 12.06 4.43
CA ALA A 338 -22.95 12.52 5.19
C ALA A 338 -24.24 11.81 4.77
N VAL A 339 -24.99 11.32 5.76
CA VAL A 339 -26.36 10.79 5.57
C VAL A 339 -27.35 11.95 5.63
N ILE A 340 -27.89 12.33 4.47
CA ILE A 340 -28.82 13.44 4.32
C ILE A 340 -30.26 12.91 4.38
N CYS A 341 -30.86 12.96 5.56
CA CYS A 341 -32.25 12.55 5.77
C CYS A 341 -33.22 13.46 5.02
N PRO A 342 -34.34 12.94 4.48
CA PRO A 342 -35.37 13.78 3.89
C PRO A 342 -35.91 14.76 4.93
N VAL A 343 -36.05 16.03 4.55
CA VAL A 343 -36.68 17.03 5.41
C VAL A 343 -38.15 16.67 5.61
N SER A 344 -38.55 16.43 6.86
CA SER A 344 -39.95 16.34 7.22
C SER A 344 -40.57 17.74 7.14
N GLY A 345 -41.12 18.12 5.97
CA GLY A 345 -42.03 19.25 5.84
C GLY A 345 -41.62 20.33 4.85
N GLY A 346 -42.36 20.40 3.75
CA GLY A 346 -42.54 21.52 2.83
C GLY A 346 -43.84 21.32 2.09
#